data_AF-K9Z4K9-F1
#
_entry.id   AF-K9Z4K9-F1
#
_cell.length_a   1.000
_cell.length_b   1.000
_cell.length_c   1.000
_cell.angle_alpha   90.00
_cell.angle_beta   90.00
_cell.angle_gamma   90.00
#
_symmetry.space_group_name_H-M   'P 1'
#
loop_
_entity.id
_entity.type
_entity.pdbx_description
1 polymer ?
#
loop_
_entity_poly.entity_id
_entity_poly.type
_entity_poly.pdbx_seq_one_letter_code
_entity_poly.pdbx_strand_id
1 'polypeptide(L)'
;MKKAGWDCLRHYEIIAQGCAPYFLDIRELPYLTMHRFPRYEVLKLMQIADNYLETENLDLDNYLTSFESLLNYTKKYLTTKSLAQYFVEFI
;
A
#
# COMPACT_ATOMS: atom_id res chain seq x y z
N MET A 1 8.44 -10.59 -21.07
CA MET A 1 7.47 -9.63 -20.50
C MET A 1 7.23 -10.01 -19.05
N LYS A 2 7.68 -9.21 -18.06
CA LYS A 2 7.39 -9.48 -16.64
C LYS A 2 5.86 -9.56 -16.51
N LYS A 3 5.31 -10.69 -16.06
CA LYS A 3 3.85 -10.94 -15.98
C LYS A 3 3.16 -10.22 -14.80
N ALA A 4 3.83 -9.27 -14.15
CA ALA A 4 3.31 -8.54 -13.00
C ALA A 4 3.39 -7.04 -13.30
N GLY A 5 2.27 -6.43 -13.68
CA GLY A 5 2.13 -4.98 -13.65
C GLY A 5 2.13 -4.50 -12.19
N TRP A 6 2.53 -3.25 -11.98
CA TRP A 6 2.54 -2.62 -10.65
C TRP A 6 1.17 -2.67 -9.97
N ASP A 7 0.10 -2.43 -10.73
CA ASP A 7 -1.27 -2.49 -10.24
C ASP A 7 -1.93 -3.81 -10.66
N CYS A 8 -1.69 -4.88 -9.89
CA CYS A 8 -2.17 -6.23 -10.20
C CYS A 8 -3.21 -6.77 -9.22
N LEU A 9 -3.92 -5.87 -8.52
CA LEU A 9 -4.89 -6.11 -7.44
C LEU A 9 -4.38 -6.87 -6.20
N ARG A 10 -3.27 -7.61 -6.31
CA ARG A 10 -2.68 -8.43 -5.24
C ARG A 10 -2.38 -7.65 -3.97
N HIS A 11 -1.90 -6.42 -4.09
CA HIS A 11 -1.63 -5.58 -2.92
C HIS A 11 -2.91 -5.25 -2.15
N TYR A 12 -4.06 -5.11 -2.81
CA TYR A 12 -5.35 -4.96 -2.12
C TYR A 12 -5.77 -6.25 -1.42
N GLU A 13 -5.52 -7.42 -2.02
CA GLU A 13 -5.79 -8.72 -1.39
C GLU A 13 -4.96 -8.92 -0.12
N ILE A 14 -3.66 -8.58 -0.17
CA ILE A 14 -2.77 -8.62 0.99
C ILE A 14 -3.29 -7.71 2.11
N ILE A 15 -3.66 -6.46 1.77
CA ILE A 15 -4.21 -5.51 2.74
C ILE A 15 -5.53 -6.01 3.33
N ALA A 16 -6.40 -6.60 2.51
CA ALA A 16 -7.69 -7.14 2.94
C ALA A 16 -7.56 -8.32 3.93
N GLN A 17 -6.44 -9.06 3.88
CA GLN A 17 -6.12 -10.13 4.84
C GLN A 17 -5.48 -9.60 6.13
N GLY A 18 -5.33 -8.28 6.29
CA GLY A 18 -4.72 -7.71 7.49
C GLY A 18 -3.19 -7.69 7.44
N CYS A 19 -2.59 -7.70 6.24
CA CYS A 19 -1.14 -7.65 6.07
C CYS A 19 -0.69 -6.37 5.33
N ALA A 20 0.51 -5.87 5.65
CA ALA A 20 1.13 -4.80 4.87
C ALA A 20 1.80 -5.38 3.61
N PRO A 21 1.60 -4.80 2.42
CA PRO A 21 2.29 -5.23 1.22
C PRO A 21 3.76 -4.78 1.25
N TYR A 22 4.66 -5.63 0.75
CA TYR A 22 6.09 -5.33 0.61
C TYR A 22 6.48 -5.41 -0.87
N PHE A 23 7.15 -4.37 -1.37
CA PHE A 23 7.49 -4.24 -2.78
C PHE A 23 9.01 -4.19 -2.96
N LEU A 24 9.58 -5.17 -3.65
CA LEU A 24 11.03 -5.23 -3.89
C LEU A 24 11.54 -4.04 -4.72
N ASP A 25 10.79 -3.67 -5.75
CA ASP A 25 11.23 -2.71 -6.78
C ASP A 25 10.46 -1.38 -6.71
N ILE A 26 9.86 -1.00 -5.56
CA ILE A 26 8.94 0.17 -5.47
C ILE A 26 9.54 1.49 -5.97
N ARG A 27 10.88 1.61 -5.96
CA ARG A 27 11.62 2.78 -6.45
C ARG A 27 11.58 2.91 -7.98
N GLU A 28 11.31 1.81 -8.70
CA GLU A 28 11.17 1.78 -10.16
C GLU A 28 9.74 2.10 -10.63
N LEU A 29 8.82 2.35 -9.69
CA LEU A 29 7.42 2.65 -10.00
C LEU A 29 7.30 3.96 -10.80
N PRO A 30 6.74 3.94 -12.03
CA PRO A 30 6.54 5.16 -12.80
C PRO A 30 5.61 6.14 -12.08
N TYR A 31 5.88 7.44 -12.20
CA TYR A 31 5.24 8.50 -11.40
C TYR A 31 3.70 8.42 -11.29
N LEU A 32 3.01 8.25 -12.43
CA LEU A 32 1.54 8.19 -12.52
C LEU A 32 0.94 6.81 -12.24
N THR A 33 1.78 5.79 -12.06
CA THR A 33 1.33 4.43 -11.76
C THR A 33 0.94 4.35 -10.29
N MET A 34 -0.22 3.74 -10.01
CA MET A 34 -0.77 3.62 -8.65
C MET A 34 -0.88 4.99 -7.93
N HIS A 35 -1.18 6.07 -8.65
CA HIS A 35 -1.18 7.43 -8.09
C HIS A 35 -2.16 7.66 -6.93
N ARG A 36 -3.23 6.85 -6.84
CA ARG A 36 -4.19 6.87 -5.72
C ARG A 36 -3.83 5.93 -4.58
N PHE A 37 -2.85 5.06 -4.78
CA PHE A 37 -2.43 4.12 -3.75
C PHE A 37 -1.63 4.87 -2.67
N PRO A 38 -1.84 4.57 -1.37
CA PRO A 38 -1.12 5.17 -0.24
C PRO A 38 0.35 4.71 -0.19
N ARG A 39 1.15 5.20 -1.14
CA ARG A 39 2.56 4.83 -1.33
C ARG A 39 3.40 5.19 -0.11
N TYR A 40 3.08 6.30 0.55
CA TYR A 40 3.85 6.78 1.70
C TYR A 40 3.72 5.85 2.91
N GLU A 41 2.49 5.43 3.22
CA GLU A 41 2.19 4.50 4.32
C GLU A 41 2.87 3.15 4.09
N VAL A 42 2.84 2.66 2.85
CA VAL A 42 3.52 1.41 2.48
C VAL A 42 5.03 1.53 2.58
N LEU A 43 5.63 2.63 2.09
CA LEU A 43 7.07 2.85 2.21
C LEU A 43 7.50 2.92 3.69
N LYS A 44 6.70 3.55 4.55
CA LYS A 44 6.98 3.60 6.00
C LYS A 44 6.93 2.20 6.63
N LEU A 45 5.93 1.39 6.27
CA LEU A 45 5.81 0.01 6.73
C LEU A 45 6.99 -0.86 6.27
N MET A 46 7.42 -0.69 5.01
CA MET A 46 8.61 -1.36 4.47
C MET A 46 9.87 -0.96 5.22
N GLN A 47 10.07 0.33 5.51
CA GLN A 47 11.22 0.78 6.30
C GLN A 47 11.25 0.19 7.71
N ILE A 48 10.10 0.09 8.37
CA ILE A 48 10.01 -0.56 9.69
C ILE A 48 10.35 -2.04 9.58
N ALA A 49 9.88 -2.73 8.54
CA ALA A 49 10.22 -4.13 8.30
C ALA A 49 11.71 -4.31 8.02
N ASP A 50 12.32 -3.46 7.20
CA ASP A 50 13.76 -3.50 6.90
C ASP A 50 14.60 -3.29 8.17
N ASN A 51 14.25 -2.27 8.97
CA ASN A 51 14.90 -2.02 10.26
C ASN A 51 14.78 -3.22 11.21
N TYR A 52 13.63 -3.89 11.24
CA TYR A 52 13.44 -5.09 12.04
C TYR A 52 14.32 -6.24 11.53
N LEU A 53 14.44 -6.44 10.22
CA LEU A 53 15.31 -7.48 9.65
C LEU A 53 16.79 -7.24 9.95
N GLU A 54 17.22 -5.98 10.07
CA GLU A 54 18.60 -5.63 10.39
C GLU A 54 18.92 -5.66 11.89
N THR A 55 17.96 -5.31 12.74
CA THR A 55 18.20 -5.04 14.17
C THR A 55 17.46 -5.96 15.13
N GLU A 56 16.52 -6.76 14.64
CA GLU A 56 15.54 -7.55 15.40
C GLU A 56 14.70 -6.71 16.38
N ASN A 57 14.71 -5.38 16.24
CA ASN A 57 13.91 -4.45 17.03
C ASN A 57 12.74 -3.94 16.21
N LEU A 58 11.52 -4.25 16.65
CA LEU A 58 10.29 -3.80 16.01
C LEU A 58 9.73 -2.58 16.75
N ASP A 59 9.68 -1.45 16.04
CA ASP A 59 8.88 -0.29 16.44
C ASP A 59 7.39 -0.58 16.21
N LEU A 60 6.80 -1.30 17.16
CA LEU A 60 5.44 -1.83 17.08
C LEU A 60 4.40 -0.71 17.00
N ASP A 61 4.56 0.37 17.77
CA ASP A 61 3.60 1.47 17.81
C ASP A 61 3.53 2.21 16.47
N ASN A 62 4.69 2.50 15.86
CA ASN A 62 4.73 3.10 14.53
C ASN A 62 4.23 2.14 13.46
N TYR A 63 4.50 0.83 13.59
CA TYR A 63 3.97 -0.18 12.67
C TYR A 63 2.44 -0.18 12.70
N LEU A 64 1.84 -0.34 13.89
CA LEU A 64 0.40 -0.42 14.06
C LEU A 64 -0.31 0.85 13.59
N THR A 65 0.23 2.02 13.94
CA THR A 65 -0.33 3.32 13.51
C THR A 65 -0.29 3.46 11.99
N SER A 66 0.83 3.10 11.36
CA SER A 66 0.99 3.21 9.90
C SER A 66 0.11 2.20 9.16
N PHE A 67 -0.03 1.00 9.72
CA PHE A 67 -0.88 -0.05 9.18
C PHE A 67 -2.36 0.28 9.30
N GLU A 68 -2.79 0.84 10.44
CA GLU A 68 -4.16 1.32 10.62
C GLU A 68 -4.50 2.44 9.62
N SER A 69 -3.57 3.38 9.41
CA SER A 69 -3.72 4.43 8.39
C SER A 69 -3.91 3.83 6.99
N LEU A 70 -3.07 2.86 6.61
CA LEU A 70 -3.17 2.14 5.33
C LEU A 70 -4.54 1.46 5.16
N LEU A 71 -5.01 0.75 6.20
CA LEU A 71 -6.30 0.06 6.19
C LEU A 71 -7.46 1.05 6.04
N ASN A 72 -7.44 2.13 6.82
CA ASN A 72 -8.49 3.16 6.78
C ASN A 72 -8.53 3.87 5.43
N TYR A 73 -7.38 4.21 4.86
CA TYR A 73 -7.29 4.78 3.51
C TYR A 73 -7.87 3.81 2.47
N THR A 74 -7.47 2.54 2.52
CA THR A 74 -7.92 1.52 1.56
C THR A 74 -9.43 1.34 1.59
N LYS A 75 -10.03 1.21 2.80
CA LYS A 75 -11.49 1.10 2.98
C LYS A 75 -12.25 2.33 2.48
N LYS A 76 -11.65 3.52 2.61
CA LYS A 76 -12.29 4.77 2.23
C LYS A 76 -12.22 5.05 0.73
N TYR A 77 -11.05 4.84 0.11
CA TYR A 77 -10.76 5.36 -1.23
C TYR A 77 -10.54 4.30 -2.30
N LEU A 78 -10.20 3.06 -1.92
CA LEU A 78 -9.74 2.02 -2.86
C LEU A 78 -10.76 0.89 -3.04
N THR A 79 -12.00 1.10 -2.60
CA THR A 79 -13.10 0.16 -2.87
C THR A 79 -13.65 0.36 -4.28
N THR A 80 -14.28 -0.69 -4.83
CA THR A 80 -14.99 -0.61 -6.11
C THR A 80 -16.00 0.53 -6.14
N LYS A 81 -16.75 0.72 -5.04
CA LYS A 81 -17.74 1.80 -4.92
C LYS A 81 -17.06 3.17 -4.96
N SER A 82 -16.04 3.39 -4.13
CA SER A 82 -15.33 4.67 -4.07
C SER A 82 -14.65 5.03 -5.40
N LEU A 83 -14.10 4.03 -6.11
CA LEU A 83 -13.50 4.23 -7.42
C LEU A 83 -14.56 4.60 -8.47
N ALA A 84 -15.70 3.90 -8.50
CA ALA A 84 -16.80 4.20 -9.42
C ALA A 84 -17.38 5.60 -9.17
N GLN A 85 -17.60 5.97 -7.91
CA GLN A 85 -18.06 7.32 -7.53
C GLN A 85 -17.09 8.39 -8.00
N TYR A 86 -15.80 8.22 -7.71
CA TYR A 86 -14.78 9.16 -8.18
C TYR A 86 -14.79 9.32 -9.70
N PHE A 87 -14.93 8.23 -10.46
CA PHE A 87 -14.93 8.31 -11.91
C PHE A 87 -16.14 9.07 -12.44
N VAL A 88 -17.32 8.88 -11.84
CA VAL A 88 -18.55 9.59 -12.22
C VAL A 88 -18.47 11.07 -11.85
N GLU A 89 -17.93 11.41 -10.67
CA GLU A 89 -17.79 12.80 -10.20
C GLU A 89 -16.68 13.58 -10.92
N PHE A 90 -15.76 12.88 -11.59
CA PHE A 90 -14.68 13.50 -12.36
C PHE A 90 -15.12 13.98 -13.76
N ILE A 91 -16.27 13.50 -14.25
CA ILE A 91 -16.89 13.88 -15.54
C ILE A 91 -17.91 14.98 -15.31
#